data_AF-A0A246GCJ9-F1
#
_entry.id   AF-A0A246GCJ9-F1
#
_cell.length_a   1.000
_cell.length_b   1.000
_cell.length_c   1.000
_cell.angle_alpha   90.00
_cell.angle_beta   90.00
_cell.angle_gamma   90.00
#
_symmetry.space_group_name_H-M   'P 1'
#
loop_
_entity.id
_entity.type
_entity.pdbx_description
1 polymer ?
#
loop_
_entity_poly.entity_id
_entity_poly.type
_entity_poly.pdbx_seq_one_letter_code
_entity_poly.pdbx_strand_id
1 'polypeptide(L)'
;MATRNLWTREELILAFNLYLKIPFGKMHSTNKDIIHLANLIGRTPNSIALRLVNFASVDPVLRARGIKGMDGGTKIVQPIWDEFFNNQEELIYLSEQILAKKENTSIENKYQELLFDIKDLKGETAIRQVKTRVNQSVFRQIVLANYSAKCAITGIDIPELLLASHIIPWSKNESHRLNPENGICLSALYDKAFDKGIIGINKNYEVILSTSLKKKQETSFYKNHFASIENLKITEPVKYLPRKEFLEFHLDTIFQK
;
A
#
# COMPACT_ATOMS: atom_id res chain seq x y z
N MET A 1 2.56 -39.21 -18.31
CA MET A 1 1.53 -38.21 -17.96
C MET A 1 2.25 -37.00 -17.40
N ALA A 2 2.07 -35.81 -17.98
CA ALA A 2 2.64 -34.60 -17.41
C ALA A 2 2.05 -34.38 -16.00
N THR A 3 2.88 -34.35 -14.97
CA THR A 3 2.48 -34.06 -13.60
C THR A 3 1.83 -32.67 -13.57
N ARG A 4 0.58 -32.60 -13.11
CA ARG A 4 -0.17 -31.34 -13.07
C ARG A 4 0.52 -30.41 -12.07
N ASN A 5 1.19 -29.37 -12.56
CA ASN A 5 1.88 -28.38 -11.72
C ASN A 5 0.87 -27.42 -11.06
N LEU A 6 0.22 -27.92 -10.00
CA LEU A 6 -0.77 -27.17 -9.21
C LEU A 6 -0.09 -26.05 -8.42
N TRP A 7 -0.83 -24.95 -8.21
CA TRP A 7 -0.38 -23.85 -7.38
C TRP A 7 -0.43 -24.25 -5.91
N THR A 8 0.69 -24.10 -5.22
CA THR A 8 0.80 -24.26 -3.78
C THR A 8 0.30 -23.01 -3.05
N ARG A 9 0.02 -23.14 -1.76
CA ARG A 9 -0.39 -22.01 -0.92
C ARG A 9 0.67 -20.91 -0.88
N GLU A 10 1.96 -21.27 -0.70
CA GLU A 10 3.06 -20.30 -0.67
C GLU A 10 3.14 -19.48 -1.96
N GLU A 11 3.03 -20.13 -3.12
CA GLU A 11 3.06 -19.44 -4.42
C GLU A 11 1.88 -18.48 -4.59
N LEU A 12 0.69 -18.85 -4.10
CA LEU A 12 -0.48 -17.97 -4.13
C LEU A 12 -0.30 -16.76 -3.20
N ILE A 13 0.30 -16.95 -2.03
CA ILE A 13 0.63 -15.86 -1.11
C ILE A 13 1.63 -14.89 -1.74
N LEU A 14 2.67 -15.39 -2.42
CA LEU A 14 3.63 -14.56 -3.12
C LEU A 14 3.01 -13.81 -4.30
N ALA A 15 2.17 -14.47 -5.09
CA ALA A 15 1.42 -13.83 -6.16
C ALA A 15 0.47 -12.75 -5.60
N PHE A 16 -0.16 -12.99 -4.45
CA PHE A 16 -1.00 -12.00 -3.80
C PHE A 16 -0.21 -10.79 -3.29
N ASN A 17 0.95 -11.02 -2.65
CA ASN A 17 1.86 -9.96 -2.24
C ASN A 17 2.26 -9.06 -3.44
N LEU A 18 2.62 -9.68 -4.56
CA LEU A 18 2.93 -8.94 -5.79
C LEU A 18 1.72 -8.20 -6.34
N TYR A 19 0.52 -8.80 -6.32
CA TYR A 19 -0.72 -8.14 -6.74
C TYR A 19 -0.98 -6.83 -6.00
N LEU A 20 -0.71 -6.79 -4.68
CA LEU A 20 -0.89 -5.59 -3.88
C LEU A 20 0.12 -4.48 -4.22
N LYS A 21 1.34 -4.85 -4.61
CA LYS A 21 2.45 -3.92 -4.87
C LYS A 21 2.60 -3.49 -6.32
N ILE A 22 1.93 -4.15 -7.26
CA ILE A 22 2.03 -3.81 -8.67
C ILE A 22 0.96 -2.78 -9.07
N PRO A 23 1.30 -1.71 -9.80
CA PRO A 23 0.31 -0.79 -10.33
C PRO A 23 -0.68 -1.49 -11.28
N PHE A 24 -1.93 -1.02 -11.30
CA PHE A 24 -2.92 -1.52 -12.25
C PHE A 24 -2.48 -1.17 -13.69
N GLY A 25 -2.74 -2.08 -14.64
CA GLY A 25 -2.22 -1.98 -16.02
C GLY A 25 -0.79 -2.51 -16.20
N LYS A 26 -0.03 -2.77 -15.13
CA LYS A 26 1.32 -3.38 -15.22
C LYS A 26 1.35 -4.89 -14.97
N MET A 27 0.19 -5.53 -14.89
CA MET A 27 0.03 -6.98 -14.67
C MET A 27 0.24 -7.80 -15.95
N HIS A 28 1.36 -7.60 -16.64
CA HIS A 28 1.70 -8.28 -17.91
C HIS A 28 3.03 -9.03 -17.79
N SER A 29 3.21 -10.06 -18.61
CA SER A 29 4.35 -11.01 -18.55
C SER A 29 5.73 -10.39 -18.76
N THR A 30 5.81 -9.18 -19.33
CA THR A 30 7.06 -8.44 -19.54
C THR A 30 7.46 -7.53 -18.36
N ASN A 31 6.63 -7.44 -17.32
CA ASN A 31 6.95 -6.68 -16.12
C ASN A 31 8.10 -7.36 -15.34
N LYS A 32 9.09 -6.56 -14.89
CA LYS A 32 10.30 -7.07 -14.22
C LYS A 32 10.01 -7.80 -12.91
N ASP A 33 9.06 -7.32 -12.11
CA ASP A 33 8.69 -7.94 -10.83
C ASP A 33 7.96 -9.27 -11.06
N ILE A 34 7.13 -9.34 -12.11
CA ILE A 34 6.47 -10.58 -12.55
C ILE A 34 7.50 -11.61 -13.03
N ILE A 35 8.49 -11.18 -13.82
CA ILE A 35 9.58 -12.05 -14.28
C ILE A 35 10.43 -12.54 -13.10
N HIS A 36 10.77 -11.66 -12.16
CA HIS A 36 11.51 -12.01 -10.96
C HIS A 36 10.80 -13.09 -10.15
N LEU A 37 9.52 -12.87 -9.81
CA LEU A 37 8.73 -13.85 -9.06
C LEU A 37 8.61 -15.17 -9.83
N ALA A 38 8.38 -15.12 -11.14
CA ALA A 38 8.28 -16.30 -11.99
C ALA A 38 9.55 -17.16 -11.90
N ASN A 39 10.73 -16.55 -11.98
CA ASN A 39 12.01 -17.23 -11.83
C ASN A 39 12.18 -17.83 -10.42
N LEU A 40 11.83 -17.07 -9.37
CA LEU A 40 11.96 -17.53 -7.97
C LEU A 40 11.14 -18.77 -7.64
N ILE A 41 9.96 -18.92 -8.25
CA ILE A 41 9.05 -20.04 -7.95
C ILE A 41 8.96 -21.08 -9.07
N GLY A 42 9.81 -20.98 -10.10
CA GLY A 42 9.85 -21.93 -11.21
C GLY A 42 8.57 -21.94 -12.07
N ARG A 43 7.96 -20.77 -12.29
CA ARG A 43 6.77 -20.59 -13.15
C ARG A 43 7.10 -19.69 -14.34
N THR A 44 6.19 -19.63 -15.31
CA THR A 44 6.32 -18.67 -16.42
C THR A 44 5.79 -17.29 -16.01
N PRO A 45 6.36 -16.19 -16.54
CA PRO A 45 5.84 -14.85 -16.27
C PRO A 45 4.35 -14.69 -16.65
N ASN A 46 3.90 -15.35 -17.70
CA ASN A 46 2.49 -15.37 -18.09
C ASN A 46 1.61 -16.05 -17.03
N SER A 47 2.06 -17.17 -16.45
CA SER A 47 1.34 -17.84 -15.35
C SER A 47 1.18 -16.93 -14.13
N ILE A 48 2.20 -16.14 -13.79
CA ILE A 48 2.11 -15.16 -12.70
C ILE A 48 1.11 -14.05 -13.06
N ALA A 49 1.23 -13.45 -14.25
CA ALA A 49 0.33 -12.39 -14.71
C ALA A 49 -1.14 -12.81 -14.66
N LEU A 50 -1.46 -14.01 -15.17
CA LEU A 50 -2.80 -14.60 -15.08
C LEU A 50 -3.26 -14.74 -13.62
N ARG A 51 -2.37 -15.14 -12.71
CA ARG A 51 -2.72 -15.25 -11.28
C ARG A 51 -3.03 -13.90 -10.66
N LEU A 52 -2.33 -12.83 -11.03
CA LEU A 52 -2.62 -11.47 -10.56
C LEU A 52 -3.99 -11.00 -11.07
N VAL A 53 -4.33 -11.30 -12.33
CA VAL A 53 -5.66 -11.01 -12.89
C VAL A 53 -6.77 -11.78 -12.16
N ASN A 54 -6.51 -13.03 -11.75
CA ASN A 54 -7.46 -13.77 -10.93
C ASN A 54 -7.68 -13.10 -9.56
N PHE A 55 -6.63 -12.58 -8.92
CA PHE A 55 -6.80 -11.80 -7.68
C PHE A 55 -7.62 -10.53 -7.90
N ALA A 56 -7.42 -9.84 -9.03
CA ALA A 56 -8.27 -8.71 -9.39
C ALA A 56 -9.76 -9.08 -9.53
N SER A 57 -10.08 -10.32 -9.94
CA SER A 57 -11.47 -10.80 -10.06
C SER A 57 -12.18 -10.99 -8.71
N VAL A 58 -11.43 -11.26 -7.63
CA VAL A 58 -12.00 -11.46 -6.27
C VAL A 58 -11.97 -10.20 -5.44
N ASP A 59 -11.26 -9.16 -5.87
CA ASP A 59 -11.16 -7.87 -5.21
C ASP A 59 -12.52 -7.14 -5.19
N PRO A 60 -13.15 -6.93 -4.02
CA PRO A 60 -14.43 -6.24 -3.92
C PRO A 60 -14.38 -4.79 -4.42
N VAL A 61 -13.25 -4.09 -4.25
CA VAL A 61 -13.11 -2.69 -4.65
C VAL A 61 -13.08 -2.57 -6.17
N LEU A 62 -12.31 -3.44 -6.84
CA LEU A 62 -12.28 -3.46 -8.31
C LEU A 62 -13.60 -3.97 -8.92
N ARG A 63 -14.25 -4.97 -8.29
CA ARG A 63 -15.57 -5.45 -8.72
C ARG A 63 -16.63 -4.36 -8.65
N ALA A 64 -16.65 -3.56 -7.58
CA ALA A 64 -17.56 -2.44 -7.44
C ALA A 64 -17.39 -1.36 -8.53
N ARG A 65 -16.18 -1.25 -9.10
CA ARG A 65 -15.87 -0.36 -10.24
C ARG A 65 -16.21 -0.97 -11.62
N GLY A 66 -16.79 -2.17 -11.66
CA GLY A 66 -17.14 -2.86 -12.91
C GLY A 66 -15.97 -3.52 -13.62
N ILE A 67 -14.79 -3.59 -12.99
CA ILE A 67 -13.62 -4.29 -13.54
C ILE A 67 -13.83 -5.79 -13.35
N LYS A 68 -14.27 -6.48 -14.41
CA LYS A 68 -14.39 -7.95 -14.43
C LYS A 68 -13.05 -8.57 -14.84
N GLY A 69 -12.41 -9.28 -13.91
CA GLY A 69 -11.25 -10.13 -14.23
C GLY A 69 -11.66 -11.40 -14.99
N MET A 70 -10.73 -12.34 -15.16
CA MET A 70 -11.04 -13.67 -15.68
C MET A 70 -11.50 -14.60 -14.55
N ASP A 71 -12.70 -15.17 -14.69
CA ASP A 71 -13.33 -16.03 -13.66
C ASP A 71 -12.65 -17.42 -13.49
N GLY A 72 -11.83 -17.83 -14.47
CA GLY A 72 -11.23 -19.17 -14.57
C GLY A 72 -10.27 -19.60 -13.45
N GLY A 73 -10.05 -18.78 -12.43
CA GLY A 73 -9.22 -19.13 -11.28
C GLY A 73 -9.63 -18.47 -9.96
N THR A 74 -10.81 -17.86 -9.88
CA THR A 74 -11.38 -17.21 -8.68
C THR A 74 -11.38 -18.16 -7.48
N LYS A 75 -11.84 -19.41 -7.64
CA LYS A 75 -11.87 -20.42 -6.57
C LYS A 75 -10.48 -20.75 -5.99
N ILE A 76 -9.41 -20.56 -6.76
CA ILE A 76 -8.04 -20.84 -6.32
C ILE A 76 -7.50 -19.69 -5.47
N VAL A 77 -7.88 -18.46 -5.79
CA VAL A 77 -7.35 -17.24 -5.13
C VAL A 77 -8.22 -16.74 -3.99
N GLN A 78 -9.52 -17.02 -4.02
CA GLN A 78 -10.48 -16.58 -3.01
C GLN A 78 -10.06 -16.93 -1.58
N PRO A 79 -9.55 -18.14 -1.25
CA PRO A 79 -9.14 -18.44 0.12
C PRO A 79 -8.01 -17.55 0.64
N ILE A 80 -7.06 -17.17 -0.22
CA ILE A 80 -5.96 -16.27 0.15
C ILE A 80 -6.48 -14.84 0.32
N TRP A 81 -7.43 -14.43 -0.52
CA TRP A 81 -8.10 -13.13 -0.39
C TRP A 81 -8.86 -13.02 0.95
N ASP A 82 -9.63 -14.05 1.28
CA ASP A 82 -10.43 -14.10 2.52
C ASP A 82 -9.53 -14.13 3.76
N GLU A 83 -8.42 -14.87 3.70
CA GLU A 83 -7.41 -14.88 4.77
C GLU A 83 -6.79 -13.48 4.94
N PHE A 84 -6.41 -12.82 3.84
CA PHE A 84 -5.87 -11.46 3.91
C PHE A 84 -6.87 -10.50 4.57
N PHE A 85 -8.13 -10.55 4.15
CA PHE A 85 -9.16 -9.66 4.67
C PHE A 85 -9.30 -9.77 6.20
N ASN A 86 -9.18 -10.99 6.73
CA ASN A 86 -9.29 -11.25 8.18
C ASN A 86 -7.99 -11.06 8.95
N ASN A 87 -6.82 -11.18 8.30
CA ASN A 87 -5.52 -11.16 8.98
C ASN A 87 -4.39 -10.54 8.12
N GLN A 88 -4.57 -9.27 7.75
CA GLN A 88 -3.65 -8.56 6.84
C GLN A 88 -2.21 -8.57 7.33
N GLU A 89 -1.98 -8.26 8.61
CA GLU A 89 -0.64 -8.13 9.18
C GLU A 89 0.14 -9.44 9.17
N GLU A 90 -0.51 -10.56 9.49
CA GLU A 90 0.14 -11.86 9.50
C GLU A 90 0.43 -12.35 8.08
N LEU A 91 -0.54 -12.22 7.17
CA LEU A 91 -0.37 -12.71 5.81
C LEU A 91 0.72 -11.94 5.06
N ILE A 92 0.78 -10.61 5.24
CA ILE A 92 1.84 -9.80 4.64
C ILE A 92 3.20 -10.17 5.20
N TYR A 93 3.33 -10.27 6.53
CA TYR A 93 4.59 -10.66 7.14
C TYR A 93 5.04 -12.06 6.67
N LEU A 94 4.13 -13.03 6.68
CA LEU A 94 4.37 -14.38 6.17
C LEU A 94 4.80 -14.36 4.69
N SER A 95 4.17 -13.53 3.86
CA SER A 95 4.55 -13.42 2.44
C SER A 95 5.98 -12.93 2.25
N GLU A 96 6.46 -12.01 3.09
CA GLU A 96 7.86 -11.55 3.05
C GLU A 96 8.83 -12.60 3.59
N GLN A 97 8.44 -13.38 4.60
CA GLN A 97 9.23 -14.50 5.09
C GLN A 97 9.39 -15.59 4.00
N ILE A 98 8.31 -15.95 3.31
CA ILE A 98 8.35 -16.90 2.21
C ILE A 98 9.25 -16.34 1.10
N LEU A 99 9.10 -15.07 0.75
CA LEU A 99 9.88 -14.45 -0.32
C LEU A 99 11.39 -14.43 0.02
N ALA A 100 11.76 -14.01 1.22
CA ALA A 100 13.14 -14.04 1.70
C ALA A 100 13.74 -15.46 1.62
N LYS A 101 12.98 -16.48 2.04
CA LYS A 101 13.40 -17.88 1.95
C LYS A 101 13.61 -18.32 0.49
N LYS A 102 12.73 -17.94 -0.44
CA LYS A 102 12.90 -18.24 -1.87
C LYS A 102 14.10 -17.52 -2.49
N GLU A 103 14.46 -16.36 -1.96
CA GLU A 103 15.66 -15.60 -2.31
C GLU A 103 16.93 -16.13 -1.61
N ASN A 104 16.84 -17.26 -0.89
CA ASN A 104 17.93 -17.86 -0.10
C ASN A 104 18.52 -16.90 0.94
N THR A 105 17.68 -16.06 1.56
CA THR A 105 18.07 -15.13 2.62
C THR A 105 17.11 -15.20 3.81
N SER A 106 17.38 -14.43 4.86
CA SER A 106 16.47 -14.25 6.00
C SER A 106 15.71 -12.93 5.88
N ILE A 107 14.63 -12.79 6.65
CA ILE A 107 13.87 -11.54 6.67
C ILE A 107 14.70 -10.40 7.25
N GLU A 108 15.55 -10.68 8.24
CA GLU A 108 16.45 -9.72 8.87
C GLU A 108 17.48 -9.19 7.86
N ASN A 109 18.05 -10.06 7.04
CA ASN A 109 19.02 -9.68 6.01
C ASN A 109 18.34 -8.92 4.87
N LYS A 110 17.16 -9.37 4.42
CA LYS A 110 16.39 -8.68 3.37
C LYS A 110 16.02 -7.24 3.76
N TYR A 111 15.69 -7.03 5.03
CA TYR A 111 15.28 -5.74 5.57
C TYR A 111 16.38 -5.09 6.43
N GLN A 112 17.65 -5.42 6.21
CA GLN A 112 18.76 -5.00 7.07
C GLN A 112 18.82 -3.49 7.31
N GLU A 113 18.58 -2.68 6.27
CA GLU A 113 18.57 -1.22 6.36
C GLU A 113 17.38 -0.68 7.16
N LEU A 114 16.24 -1.38 7.16
CA LEU A 114 15.07 -1.00 7.96
C LEU A 114 15.16 -1.47 9.41
N LEU A 115 16.01 -2.45 9.71
CA LEU A 115 16.07 -3.11 11.02
C LEU A 115 17.37 -2.77 11.78
N PHE A 116 18.21 -1.88 11.27
CA PHE A 116 19.57 -1.64 11.78
C PHE A 116 19.64 -1.26 13.25
N ASP A 117 18.71 -0.44 13.74
CA ASP A 117 18.63 0.10 15.10
C ASP A 117 17.90 -0.84 16.08
N ILE A 118 17.41 -1.99 15.63
CA ILE A 118 16.74 -2.98 16.48
C ILE A 118 17.42 -4.35 16.49
N LYS A 119 18.61 -4.45 15.89
CA LYS A 119 19.40 -5.69 15.80
C LYS A 119 19.74 -6.30 17.17
N ASP A 120 19.88 -5.46 18.19
CA ASP A 120 20.26 -5.90 19.53
C ASP A 120 19.05 -6.29 20.41
N LEU A 121 17.83 -6.02 19.95
CA LEU A 121 16.63 -6.47 20.66
C LEU A 121 16.52 -7.99 20.61
N LYS A 122 16.01 -8.59 21.70
CA LYS A 122 15.81 -10.03 21.82
C LYS A 122 14.38 -10.37 22.25
N GLY A 123 13.99 -11.61 21.99
CA GLY A 123 12.70 -12.17 22.41
C GLY A 123 11.50 -11.61 21.63
N GLU A 124 10.32 -11.72 22.23
CA GLU A 124 9.04 -11.38 21.59
C GLU A 124 8.95 -9.92 21.14
N THR A 125 9.57 -9.00 21.90
CA THR A 125 9.63 -7.58 21.55
C THR A 125 10.36 -7.34 20.22
N ALA A 126 11.47 -8.04 19.99
CA ALA A 126 12.20 -7.95 18.73
C ALA A 126 11.36 -8.45 17.56
N ILE A 127 10.72 -9.61 17.71
CA ILE A 127 9.86 -10.20 16.67
C ILE A 127 8.71 -9.24 16.31
N ARG A 128 8.07 -8.63 17.31
CA ARG A 128 6.99 -7.66 17.09
C ARG A 128 7.48 -6.41 16.35
N GLN A 129 8.65 -5.88 16.70
CA GLN A 129 9.19 -4.69 16.03
C GLN A 129 9.62 -4.99 14.59
N VAL A 130 10.26 -6.13 14.33
CA VAL A 130 10.60 -6.59 12.98
C VAL A 130 9.33 -6.68 12.13
N LYS A 131 8.31 -7.40 12.62
CA LYS A 131 7.02 -7.52 11.94
C LYS A 131 6.39 -6.15 11.63
N THR A 132 6.39 -5.24 12.61
CA THR A 132 5.82 -3.90 12.43
C THR A 132 6.53 -3.13 11.32
N ARG A 133 7.88 -3.15 11.28
CA ARG A 133 8.67 -2.40 10.29
C ARG A 133 8.57 -2.98 8.89
N VAL A 134 8.57 -4.32 8.79
CA VAL A 134 8.33 -5.02 7.52
C VAL A 134 6.95 -4.65 6.98
N ASN A 135 5.91 -4.72 7.82
CA ASN A 135 4.55 -4.39 7.42
C ASN A 135 4.41 -2.91 6.99
N GLN A 136 5.03 -1.97 7.70
CA GLN A 136 5.07 -0.56 7.28
C GLN A 136 5.79 -0.37 5.93
N SER A 137 6.90 -1.08 5.71
CA SER A 137 7.62 -1.05 4.43
C SER A 137 6.74 -1.56 3.28
N VAL A 138 6.01 -2.66 3.51
CA VAL A 138 5.08 -3.21 2.51
C VAL A 138 3.90 -2.27 2.27
N PHE A 139 3.31 -1.70 3.32
CA PHE A 139 2.27 -0.67 3.18
C PHE A 139 2.73 0.48 2.30
N ARG A 140 3.96 0.96 2.54
CA ARG A 140 4.54 2.02 1.72
C ARG A 140 4.61 1.63 0.25
N GLN A 141 5.07 0.43 -0.07
CA GLN A 141 5.12 -0.06 -1.46
C GLN A 141 3.73 -0.09 -2.10
N ILE A 142 2.73 -0.58 -1.36
CA ILE A 142 1.34 -0.66 -1.84
C ILE A 142 0.77 0.73 -2.13
N VAL A 143 0.93 1.68 -1.21
CA VAL A 143 0.41 3.04 -1.37
C VAL A 143 1.11 3.76 -2.54
N LEU A 144 2.43 3.68 -2.64
CA LEU A 144 3.14 4.28 -3.77
C LEU A 144 2.70 3.67 -5.11
N ALA A 145 2.56 2.35 -5.19
CA ALA A 145 2.08 1.70 -6.40
C ALA A 145 0.65 2.14 -6.78
N ASN A 146 -0.22 2.34 -5.79
CA ASN A 146 -1.58 2.82 -5.97
C ASN A 146 -1.64 4.26 -6.52
N TYR A 147 -0.63 5.09 -6.27
CA TYR A 147 -0.50 6.46 -6.78
C TYR A 147 0.53 6.60 -7.90
N SER A 148 0.96 5.49 -8.52
CA SER A 148 2.00 5.48 -9.58
C SER A 148 3.30 6.18 -9.17
N ALA A 149 3.67 6.08 -7.90
CA ALA A 149 4.80 6.77 -7.27
C ALA A 149 4.77 8.29 -7.45
N LYS A 150 3.59 8.90 -7.28
CA LYS A 150 3.40 10.35 -7.30
C LYS A 150 2.69 10.86 -6.06
N CYS A 151 3.03 12.05 -5.61
CA CYS A 151 2.29 12.76 -4.56
C CYS A 151 0.86 13.05 -5.06
N ALA A 152 -0.14 12.69 -4.26
CA ALA A 152 -1.55 12.86 -4.58
C ALA A 152 -1.95 14.34 -4.73
N ILE A 153 -1.27 15.25 -4.03
CA ILE A 153 -1.58 16.69 -4.04
C ILE A 153 -0.79 17.42 -5.14
N THR A 154 0.52 17.20 -5.23
CA THR A 154 1.40 17.99 -6.12
C THR A 154 1.93 17.27 -7.33
N GLY A 155 1.75 15.96 -7.43
CA GLY A 155 2.28 15.17 -8.54
C GLY A 155 3.79 14.95 -8.51
N ILE A 156 4.51 15.40 -7.47
CA ILE A 156 5.94 15.09 -7.26
C ILE A 156 6.17 13.59 -7.43
N ASP A 157 7.13 13.21 -8.27
CA ASP A 157 7.42 11.82 -8.65
C ASP A 157 8.84 11.38 -8.27
N ILE A 158 9.47 12.11 -7.34
CA ILE A 158 10.78 11.78 -6.75
C ILE A 158 10.53 10.83 -5.55
N PRO A 159 10.83 9.51 -5.67
CA PRO A 159 10.42 8.51 -4.68
C PRO A 159 10.94 8.74 -3.26
N GLU A 160 12.11 9.37 -3.11
CA GLU A 160 12.75 9.70 -1.83
C GLU A 160 11.98 10.77 -1.05
N LEU A 161 11.21 11.60 -1.75
CA LEU A 161 10.37 12.64 -1.15
C LEU A 161 8.96 12.15 -0.82
N LEU A 162 8.61 10.91 -1.18
CA LEU A 162 7.28 10.35 -1.04
C LEU A 162 7.14 9.47 0.20
N LEU A 163 6.01 9.66 0.88
CA LEU A 163 5.59 8.90 2.05
C LEU A 163 4.22 8.30 1.81
N ALA A 164 3.99 7.15 2.45
CA ALA A 164 2.67 6.55 2.53
C ALA A 164 2.02 7.02 3.84
N SER A 165 1.21 8.07 3.73
CA SER A 165 0.53 8.68 4.86
C SER A 165 -0.68 7.84 5.24
N HIS A 166 -0.80 7.46 6.50
CA HIS A 166 -2.00 6.83 7.03
C HIS A 166 -3.09 7.88 7.26
N ILE A 167 -4.31 7.59 6.81
CA ILE A 167 -5.47 8.45 7.08
C ILE A 167 -5.88 8.33 8.54
N ILE A 168 -6.13 7.09 8.97
CA ILE A 168 -6.28 6.74 10.38
C ILE A 168 -4.91 6.28 10.90
N PRO A 169 -4.36 6.93 11.94
CA PRO A 169 -3.04 6.61 12.47
C PRO A 169 -2.85 5.13 12.78
N TRP A 170 -1.65 4.61 12.49
CA TRP A 170 -1.28 3.21 12.71
C TRP A 170 -1.66 2.70 14.11
N SER A 171 -1.46 3.51 15.16
CA SER A 171 -1.74 3.13 16.55
C SER A 171 -3.23 3.01 16.87
N LYS A 172 -4.14 3.53 16.02
CA LYS A 172 -5.58 3.61 16.27
C LYS A 172 -6.43 2.62 15.47
N ASN A 173 -5.85 1.89 14.51
CA ASN A 173 -6.64 1.04 13.62
C ASN A 173 -5.91 -0.26 13.23
N GLU A 174 -5.88 -1.22 14.14
CA GLU A 174 -5.15 -2.48 13.94
C GLU A 174 -5.67 -3.28 12.72
N SER A 175 -6.98 -3.31 12.51
CA SER A 175 -7.62 -4.09 11.43
C SER A 175 -7.42 -3.51 10.03
N HIS A 176 -6.98 -2.24 9.90
CA HIS A 176 -6.79 -1.58 8.61
C HIS A 176 -5.42 -0.90 8.45
N ARG A 177 -4.42 -1.29 9.23
CA ARG A 177 -3.03 -0.79 9.09
C ARG A 177 -2.42 -1.02 7.71
N LEU A 178 -2.81 -2.11 7.06
CA LEU A 178 -2.34 -2.51 5.74
C LEU A 178 -3.42 -2.34 4.67
N ASN A 179 -4.55 -1.71 5.00
CA ASN A 179 -5.61 -1.43 4.05
C ASN A 179 -5.16 -0.29 3.10
N PRO A 180 -5.07 -0.53 1.78
CA PRO A 180 -4.67 0.51 0.83
C PRO A 180 -5.60 1.73 0.83
N GLU A 181 -6.89 1.54 1.15
CA GLU A 181 -7.86 2.64 1.27
C GLU A 181 -7.59 3.55 2.50
N ASN A 182 -6.72 3.13 3.41
CA ASN A 182 -6.23 3.92 4.56
C ASN A 182 -4.89 4.63 4.27
N GLY A 183 -4.45 4.65 3.00
CA GLY A 183 -3.16 5.21 2.61
C GLY A 183 -3.27 6.26 1.51
N ILE A 184 -2.50 7.34 1.65
CA ILE A 184 -2.36 8.38 0.64
C ILE A 184 -0.87 8.62 0.39
N CYS A 185 -0.46 8.63 -0.88
CA CYS A 185 0.91 8.97 -1.24
C CYS A 185 1.08 10.49 -1.19
N LEU A 186 1.86 11.01 -0.25
CA LEU A 186 2.09 12.45 -0.06
C LEU A 186 3.59 12.76 -0.09
N SER A 187 3.95 14.00 -0.42
CA SER A 187 5.32 14.47 -0.22
C SER A 187 5.58 14.81 1.24
N ALA A 188 6.85 14.86 1.67
CA ALA A 188 7.25 15.14 3.06
C ALA A 188 6.53 16.32 3.73
N LEU A 189 6.37 17.43 3.00
CA LEU A 189 5.67 18.61 3.54
C LEU A 189 4.20 18.32 3.81
N TYR A 190 3.49 17.73 2.85
CA TYR A 190 2.05 17.52 2.96
C TYR A 190 1.70 16.31 3.81
N ASP A 191 2.53 15.27 3.82
CA ASP A 191 2.44 14.20 4.80
C ASP A 191 2.48 14.78 6.21
N LYS A 192 3.48 15.62 6.51
CA LYS A 192 3.59 16.18 7.85
C LYS A 192 2.47 17.15 8.18
N ALA A 193 2.02 17.95 7.20
CA ALA A 193 0.87 18.83 7.38
C ALA A 193 -0.42 18.04 7.63
N PHE A 194 -0.60 16.91 6.96
CA PHE A 194 -1.78 16.05 7.11
C PHE A 194 -1.76 15.30 8.46
N ASP A 195 -0.62 14.71 8.84
CA ASP A 195 -0.40 14.06 10.15
C ASP A 195 -0.68 15.02 11.32
N LYS A 196 -0.34 16.31 11.16
CA LYS A 196 -0.58 17.34 12.17
C LYS A 196 -1.94 18.01 12.09
N GLY A 197 -2.79 17.61 11.14
CA GLY A 197 -4.11 18.22 10.94
C GLY A 197 -4.07 19.66 10.43
N ILE A 198 -2.92 20.11 9.91
CA ILE A 198 -2.76 21.43 9.30
C ILE A 198 -3.51 21.48 7.96
N ILE A 199 -3.51 20.35 7.24
CA ILE A 199 -4.38 20.10 6.08
C ILE A 199 -5.23 18.87 6.34
N GLY A 200 -6.38 18.80 5.67
CA GLY A 200 -7.26 17.63 5.64
C GLY A 200 -7.71 17.34 4.21
N ILE A 201 -8.42 16.25 4.01
CA ILE A 201 -9.04 15.91 2.72
C ILE A 201 -10.51 15.58 2.96
N ASN A 202 -11.41 16.26 2.26
CA ASN A 202 -12.85 16.09 2.43
C ASN A 202 -13.40 14.85 1.68
N LYS A 203 -14.69 14.55 1.86
CA LYS A 203 -15.36 13.41 1.21
C LYS A 203 -15.49 13.53 -0.32
N ASN A 204 -15.23 14.72 -0.87
CA ASN A 204 -15.13 14.97 -2.31
C ASN A 204 -13.69 14.81 -2.84
N TYR A 205 -12.76 14.41 -1.96
CA TYR A 205 -11.33 14.26 -2.24
C TYR A 205 -10.61 15.58 -2.50
N GLU A 206 -11.11 16.68 -1.93
CA GLU A 206 -10.50 18.01 -2.04
C GLU A 206 -9.71 18.33 -0.77
N VAL A 207 -8.56 18.98 -0.94
CA VAL A 207 -7.73 19.42 0.18
C VAL A 207 -8.39 20.60 0.88
N ILE A 208 -8.44 20.54 2.21
CA ILE A 208 -8.88 21.63 3.08
C ILE A 208 -7.74 22.11 3.95
N LEU A 209 -7.71 23.42 4.21
CA LEU A 209 -6.69 24.05 5.06
C LEU A 209 -7.29 24.45 6.41
N SER A 210 -6.59 24.14 7.49
CA SER A 210 -6.96 24.53 8.86
C SER A 210 -7.09 26.04 9.02
N THR A 211 -7.94 26.49 9.94
CA THR A 211 -8.05 27.93 10.26
C THR A 211 -6.74 28.50 10.79
N SER A 212 -5.97 27.70 11.54
CA SER A 212 -4.65 28.07 12.05
C SER A 212 -3.65 28.36 10.92
N LEU A 213 -3.66 27.55 9.85
CA LEU A 213 -2.84 27.78 8.66
C LEU A 213 -3.30 29.01 7.87
N LYS A 214 -4.61 29.20 7.70
CA LYS A 214 -5.17 30.35 6.97
C LYS A 214 -4.82 31.69 7.60
N LYS A 215 -4.64 31.77 8.92
CA LYS A 215 -4.12 32.97 9.60
C LYS A 215 -2.73 33.40 9.11
N LYS A 216 -1.98 32.52 8.44
CA LYS A 216 -0.67 32.80 7.83
C LYS A 216 -0.75 33.14 6.34
N GLN A 217 -1.93 33.42 5.80
CA GLN A 217 -2.15 33.65 4.36
C GLN A 217 -1.25 34.72 3.74
N GLU A 218 -0.85 35.74 4.52
CA GLU A 218 0.01 36.81 4.01
C GLU A 218 1.48 36.42 3.85
N THR A 219 1.91 35.32 4.48
CA THR A 219 3.30 34.86 4.42
C THR A 219 3.62 34.28 3.04
N SER A 220 4.86 34.51 2.59
CA SER A 220 5.37 33.90 1.34
C SER A 220 5.29 32.38 1.36
N PHE A 221 5.55 31.76 2.52
CA PHE A 221 5.47 30.30 2.68
C PHE A 221 4.06 29.76 2.42
N TYR A 222 3.02 30.40 2.95
CA TYR A 222 1.64 30.02 2.64
C TYR A 222 1.35 30.18 1.14
N LYS A 223 1.69 31.33 0.57
CA LYS A 223 1.43 31.65 -0.84
C LYS A 223 2.09 30.64 -1.79
N ASN A 224 3.31 30.21 -1.47
CA ASN A 224 4.10 29.30 -2.31
C ASN A 224 3.72 27.82 -2.16
N HIS A 225 3.23 27.40 -0.99
CA HIS A 225 3.07 25.98 -0.67
C HIS A 225 1.64 25.53 -0.31
N PHE A 226 0.73 26.45 0.05
CA PHE A 226 -0.60 26.09 0.52
C PHE A 226 -1.73 26.76 -0.24
N ALA A 227 -1.53 27.99 -0.73
CA ALA A 227 -2.59 28.73 -1.41
C ALA A 227 -3.13 28.00 -2.65
N SER A 228 -2.26 27.36 -3.44
CA SER A 228 -2.65 26.68 -4.69
C SER A 228 -3.30 25.31 -4.49
N ILE A 229 -3.19 24.73 -3.30
CA ILE A 229 -3.74 23.39 -3.02
C ILE A 229 -5.11 23.46 -2.34
N GLU A 230 -5.56 24.63 -1.88
CA GLU A 230 -6.88 24.74 -1.26
C GLU A 230 -7.98 24.39 -2.28
N ASN A 231 -8.89 23.48 -1.88
CA ASN A 231 -9.94 22.91 -2.74
C ASN A 231 -9.41 22.13 -3.96
N LEU A 232 -8.10 21.88 -4.04
CA LEU A 232 -7.55 21.04 -5.08
C LEU A 232 -8.00 19.60 -4.85
N LYS A 233 -8.59 18.99 -5.87
CA LYS A 233 -8.91 17.57 -5.85
C LYS A 233 -7.63 16.75 -5.97
N ILE A 234 -7.40 15.83 -5.03
CA ILE A 234 -6.23 14.96 -5.09
C ILE A 234 -6.30 14.07 -6.34
N THR A 235 -5.11 13.69 -6.82
CA THR A 235 -4.96 12.76 -7.95
C THR A 235 -5.65 11.45 -7.63
N GLU A 236 -6.47 10.96 -8.56
CA GLU A 236 -7.19 9.71 -8.39
C GLU A 236 -6.21 8.52 -8.42
N PRO A 237 -6.19 7.67 -7.39
CA PRO A 237 -5.36 6.48 -7.37
C PRO A 237 -5.87 5.43 -8.35
N VAL A 238 -4.96 4.56 -8.79
CA VAL A 238 -5.24 3.61 -9.87
C VAL A 238 -6.13 2.45 -9.41
N LYS A 239 -6.06 2.01 -8.15
CA LYS A 239 -6.85 0.87 -7.62
C LYS A 239 -7.81 1.28 -6.50
N TYR A 240 -7.28 1.84 -5.42
CA TYR A 240 -8.01 2.03 -4.16
C TYR A 240 -8.13 3.51 -3.84
N LEU A 241 -9.35 4.05 -3.87
CA LEU A 241 -9.60 5.40 -3.37
C LEU A 241 -9.49 5.42 -1.84
N PRO A 242 -9.09 6.55 -1.23
CA PRO A 242 -9.23 6.74 0.20
C PRO A 242 -10.67 6.49 0.63
N ARG A 243 -10.86 5.65 1.65
CA ARG A 243 -12.20 5.34 2.15
C ARG A 243 -12.79 6.59 2.81
N LYS A 244 -14.03 6.94 2.48
CA LYS A 244 -14.68 8.18 2.94
C LYS A 244 -14.81 8.25 4.45
N GLU A 245 -15.09 7.12 5.08
CA GLU A 245 -15.18 6.98 6.55
C GLU A 245 -13.82 7.25 7.22
N PHE A 246 -12.71 6.90 6.57
CA PHE A 246 -11.37 7.18 7.10
C PHE A 246 -11.04 8.67 7.00
N LEU A 247 -11.38 9.29 5.87
CA LEU A 247 -11.23 10.74 5.69
C LEU A 247 -12.05 11.51 6.72
N GLU A 248 -13.31 11.10 6.94
CA GLU A 248 -14.16 11.69 7.98
C GLU A 248 -13.56 11.55 9.38
N PHE A 249 -13.05 10.36 9.74
CA PHE A 249 -12.34 10.17 11.00
C PHE A 249 -11.19 11.17 11.17
N HIS A 250 -10.36 11.36 10.14
CA HIS A 250 -9.25 12.31 10.19
C HIS A 250 -9.75 13.75 10.41
N LEU A 251 -10.80 14.15 9.70
CA LEU A 251 -11.42 15.47 9.85
C LEU A 251 -12.02 15.72 11.23
N ASP A 252 -12.55 14.68 11.86
CA ASP A 252 -13.18 14.78 13.17
C ASP A 252 -12.19 14.74 14.34
N THR A 253 -11.07 14.04 14.18
CA THR A 253 -10.18 13.71 15.31
C THR A 253 -8.78 14.29 15.22
N ILE A 254 -8.30 14.64 14.01
CA ILE A 254 -6.91 15.08 13.78
C ILE A 254 -6.88 16.50 13.20
N PHE A 255 -7.78 16.81 12.26
CA PHE A 255 -7.80 18.10 11.59
C PHE A 255 -8.02 19.27 12.56
N GLN A 256 -7.17 20.30 12.42
CA GLN A 256 -7.26 21.52 13.20
C GLN A 256 -8.36 22.40 12.61
N LYS A 257 -9.56 22.32 13.18
CA LYS A 257 -10.71 23.15 12.82
C LYS A 257 -10.38 24.63 13.03
#